data_AF-A0A9W6YQX4-F1
#
_entry.id   AF-A0A9W6YQX4-F1
#
_cell.length_a   1.000
_cell.length_b   1.000
_cell.length_c   1.000
_cell.angle_alpha   90.00
_cell.angle_beta   90.00
_cell.angle_gamma   90.00
#
_symmetry.space_group_name_H-M   'P 1'
#
loop_
_entity.id
_entity.type
_entity.pdbx_description
1 polymer ?
#
loop_
_entity_poly.entity_id
_entity_poly.type
_entity_poly.pdbx_seq_one_letter_code
_entity_poly.pdbx_strand_id
1 'polypeptide(L)'
;MKEFEDVVSKDPPSQLPPDRGIRHEIDLVPGTKYCVTRQCPLPRKQCEFIDAFFDAKANAEMVRESKSPHSSPTFCVRKPNGKWRLVHAYNKLNSATVPAQTPIPSKDVILNNMAGCTLYSALDLVDVYYPILMRESDIPLSAVSTPSGMLWEWLVMPQGLSNAPATFDRLATQLFRPLRAFAQTYFDDIFVNSRAENGQTAMEVHLRHFHRVFEVMRANKLYANIDKCVFGAEEIKVLGCFVSSAGVRADPEKVKAIGAWPTPMSQKDLRKWLDLANYLHKYSAGYAGLANPLSDLLKKDTDWRWERQHQEAFDSELTACAYPDSARRVKVIQRSL
;
A
#
# COMPACT_ATOMS: atom_id res chain seq x y z
N MET A 1 15.51 -16.10 11.34
CA MET A 1 15.27 -14.83 12.06
C MET A 1 16.53 -14.29 12.72
N LYS A 2 17.16 -14.99 13.70
CA LYS A 2 18.42 -14.52 14.32
C LYS A 2 19.51 -14.15 13.30
N GLU A 3 19.65 -14.95 12.25
CA GLU A 3 20.61 -14.70 11.16
C GLU A 3 20.36 -13.40 10.36
N PHE A 4 19.13 -12.88 10.36
CA PHE A 4 18.69 -11.74 9.55
C PHE A 4 18.07 -10.62 10.40
N GLU A 5 18.50 -10.51 11.67
CA GLU A 5 18.03 -9.47 12.60
C GLU A 5 18.42 -8.05 12.14
N ASP A 6 19.43 -7.93 11.28
CA ASP A 6 19.88 -6.69 10.66
C ASP A 6 18.88 -6.12 9.66
N VAL A 7 18.07 -6.98 9.01
CA VAL A 7 17.06 -6.59 8.00
C VAL A 7 15.63 -6.77 8.46
N VAL A 8 15.40 -7.52 9.54
CA VAL A 8 14.08 -7.65 10.17
C VAL A 8 14.15 -7.10 11.59
N SER A 9 13.92 -5.79 11.71
CA SER A 9 14.09 -5.03 12.94
C SER A 9 12.97 -4.01 13.12
N LYS A 10 12.70 -3.64 14.38
CA LYS A 10 11.75 -2.57 14.71
C LYS A 10 12.29 -1.20 14.34
N ASP A 11 13.60 -1.01 14.47
CA ASP A 11 14.29 0.26 14.36
C ASP A 11 15.47 0.10 13.38
N PRO A 12 15.19 0.13 12.05
CA PRO A 12 16.25 0.01 11.06
C PRO A 12 17.19 1.23 11.09
N PRO A 13 18.46 1.06 10.68
CA PRO A 13 19.41 2.14 10.65
C PRO A 13 18.97 3.25 9.67
N SER A 14 18.98 4.50 10.15
CA SER A 14 18.78 5.67 9.30
C SER A 14 20.11 6.03 8.64
N GLN A 15 20.26 5.69 7.37
CA GLN A 15 21.46 5.97 6.56
C GLN A 15 21.09 6.23 5.11
N LEU A 16 21.94 6.96 4.39
CA LEU A 16 21.77 7.16 2.96
C LEU A 16 21.77 5.80 2.22
N PRO A 17 20.77 5.51 1.37
CA PRO A 17 20.68 4.24 0.66
C PRO A 17 21.69 4.18 -0.50
N PRO A 18 22.09 2.97 -0.94
CA PRO A 18 22.90 2.81 -2.12
C PRO A 18 22.12 3.22 -3.38
N ASP A 19 22.84 3.68 -4.40
CA ASP A 19 22.26 3.84 -5.74
C ASP A 19 22.00 2.45 -6.36
N ARG A 20 20.77 2.24 -6.83
CA ARG A 20 20.32 0.98 -7.45
C ARG A 20 19.82 1.19 -8.89
N GLY A 21 20.16 2.34 -9.48
CA GLY A 21 19.72 2.75 -10.83
C GLY A 21 18.28 3.26 -10.88
N ILE A 22 17.55 3.23 -9.76
CA ILE A 22 16.20 3.81 -9.64
C ILE A 22 16.27 4.94 -8.64
N ARG A 23 16.01 6.14 -9.14
CA ARG A 23 15.83 7.36 -8.35
C ARG A 23 14.39 7.84 -8.45
N HIS A 24 13.95 8.64 -7.49
CA HIS A 24 12.67 9.32 -7.55
C HIS A 24 12.79 10.59 -8.40
N GLU A 25 11.80 10.77 -9.26
CA GLU A 25 11.77 11.78 -10.30
C GLU A 25 10.48 12.58 -10.17
N ILE A 26 10.60 13.90 -10.30
CA ILE A 26 9.50 14.85 -10.25
C ILE A 26 9.50 15.62 -11.57
N ASP A 27 8.83 15.05 -12.57
CA ASP A 27 8.62 15.73 -13.84
C ASP A 27 7.47 16.73 -13.70
N LEU A 28 7.76 18.02 -13.85
CA LEU A 28 6.76 19.06 -13.76
C LEU A 28 6.08 19.31 -15.11
N VAL A 29 4.80 19.68 -15.07
CA VAL A 29 4.08 20.16 -16.26
C VAL A 29 4.85 21.34 -16.88
N PRO A 30 5.06 21.40 -18.21
CA PRO A 30 5.78 22.51 -18.84
C PRO A 30 5.22 23.89 -18.47
N GLY A 31 6.09 24.84 -18.16
CA GLY A 31 5.71 26.19 -17.73
C GLY A 31 5.33 26.32 -16.25
N THR A 32 5.47 25.24 -15.45
CA THR A 32 5.27 25.28 -14.00
C THR A 32 6.20 26.31 -13.33
N LYS A 33 5.59 27.22 -12.55
CA LYS A 33 6.32 28.16 -11.68
C LYS A 33 6.71 27.50 -10.35
N TYR A 34 7.42 28.23 -9.50
CA TYR A 34 7.78 27.78 -8.17
C TYR A 34 6.57 27.32 -7.34
N CYS A 35 6.69 26.11 -6.78
CA CYS A 35 5.69 25.53 -5.91
C CYS A 35 5.97 25.95 -4.47
N VAL A 36 5.36 27.07 -4.07
CA VAL A 36 5.50 27.65 -2.72
C VAL A 36 4.16 27.63 -1.99
N THR A 37 4.19 27.11 -0.76
CA THR A 37 3.09 27.15 0.21
C THR A 37 3.67 27.60 1.56
N ARG A 38 3.01 28.55 2.23
CA ARG A 38 3.52 29.14 3.47
C ARG A 38 3.46 28.16 4.65
N GLN A 39 4.50 28.12 5.46
CA GLN A 39 4.50 27.44 6.77
C GLN A 39 3.46 28.05 7.71
N CYS A 40 2.57 27.20 8.24
CA CYS A 40 1.68 27.59 9.31
C CYS A 40 2.41 27.57 10.66
N PRO A 41 2.07 28.47 11.60
CA PRO A 41 2.53 28.37 12.97
C PRO A 41 2.04 27.08 13.61
N LEU A 42 2.91 26.40 14.36
CA LEU A 42 2.57 25.18 15.09
C LEU A 42 2.84 25.35 16.59
N PRO A 43 2.18 24.57 17.46
CA PRO A 43 2.49 24.54 18.89
C PRO A 43 3.94 24.14 19.14
N ARG A 44 4.57 24.72 20.18
CA ARG A 44 5.98 24.50 20.54
C ARG A 44 6.42 23.03 20.53
N LYS A 45 5.61 22.13 21.11
CA LYS A 45 5.90 20.68 21.14
C LYS A 45 6.00 20.05 19.75
N GLN A 46 5.26 20.56 18.77
CA GLN A 46 5.36 20.08 17.40
C GLN A 46 6.62 20.64 16.73
N CYS A 47 6.96 21.90 16.98
CA CYS A 47 8.20 22.50 16.48
C CYS A 47 9.42 21.71 16.96
N GLU A 48 9.53 21.48 18.27
CA GLU A 48 10.63 20.71 18.89
C GLU A 48 10.76 19.30 18.28
N PHE A 49 9.63 18.62 18.02
CA PHE A 49 9.63 17.31 17.38
C PHE A 49 10.11 17.38 15.91
N ILE A 50 9.67 18.39 15.15
CA ILE A 50 10.04 18.57 13.75
C ILE A 50 11.53 18.86 13.64
N ASP A 51 12.05 19.77 14.46
CA ASP A 51 13.46 20.14 14.45
C ASP A 51 14.34 18.94 14.79
N ALA A 52 14.03 18.22 15.88
CA ALA A 52 14.75 16.99 16.25
C ALA A 52 14.69 15.91 15.15
N PHE A 53 13.59 15.83 14.40
CA PHE A 53 13.48 14.91 13.27
C PHE A 53 14.41 15.31 12.12
N PHE A 54 14.46 16.59 11.74
CA PHE A 54 15.34 17.06 10.67
C PHE A 54 16.81 16.97 11.06
N ASP A 55 17.16 17.26 12.32
CA ASP A 55 18.53 17.07 12.83
C ASP A 55 18.96 15.61 12.71
N ALA A 56 18.11 14.67 13.11
CA ALA A 56 18.38 13.24 12.97
C ALA A 56 18.54 12.81 11.50
N LYS A 57 17.74 13.38 10.59
CA LYS A 57 17.85 13.10 9.15
C LYS A 57 19.06 13.76 8.50
N ALA A 58 19.47 14.92 8.97
CA ALA A 58 20.67 15.61 8.51
C ALA A 58 21.93 14.83 8.94
N ASN A 59 21.96 14.36 10.19
CA ASN A 59 23.03 13.48 10.69
C ASN A 59 23.12 12.15 9.94
N ALA A 60 22.01 11.68 9.37
CA ALA A 60 21.94 10.50 8.52
C ALA A 60 22.20 10.79 7.01
N GLU A 61 22.57 12.04 6.68
CA GLU A 61 22.82 12.52 5.32
C GLU A 61 21.61 12.36 4.37
N MET A 62 20.38 12.31 4.91
CA MET A 62 19.15 12.17 4.12
C MET A 62 18.54 13.50 3.68
N VAL A 63 18.89 14.58 4.38
CA VAL A 63 18.45 15.95 4.11
C VAL A 63 19.62 16.91 4.26
N ARG A 64 19.50 18.09 3.65
CA ARG A 64 20.41 19.22 3.87
C ARG A 64 19.67 20.54 3.83
N GLU A 65 20.28 21.60 4.34
CA GLU A 65 19.74 22.95 4.21
C GLU A 65 19.59 23.32 2.72
N SER A 66 18.45 23.91 2.39
CA SER A 66 18.09 24.25 1.02
C SER A 66 18.13 25.76 0.78
N LYS A 67 18.44 26.12 -0.46
CA LYS A 67 18.25 27.48 -1.01
C LYS A 67 17.21 27.49 -2.13
N SER A 68 16.38 26.45 -2.18
CA SER A 68 15.41 26.23 -3.24
C SER A 68 14.38 27.37 -3.28
N PRO A 69 13.94 27.77 -4.48
CA PRO A 69 12.79 28.67 -4.62
C PRO A 69 11.45 27.95 -4.35
N HIS A 70 11.45 26.62 -4.18
CA HIS A 70 10.27 25.84 -3.80
C HIS A 70 10.18 25.70 -2.28
N SER A 71 8.95 25.54 -1.76
CA SER A 71 8.75 25.32 -0.33
C SER A 71 7.39 24.69 -0.07
N SER A 72 7.40 23.54 0.60
CA SER A 72 6.20 22.88 1.11
C SER A 72 6.22 22.82 2.64
N PRO A 73 5.14 23.19 3.35
CA PRO A 73 5.18 23.26 4.78
C PRO A 73 5.14 21.88 5.42
N THR A 74 5.84 21.75 6.55
CA THR A 74 5.88 20.53 7.35
C THR A 74 5.05 20.70 8.61
N PHE A 75 4.27 19.67 8.95
CA PHE A 75 3.50 19.60 10.18
C PHE A 75 3.40 18.16 10.69
N CYS A 76 2.83 17.98 11.88
CA CYS A 76 2.71 16.66 12.50
C CYS A 76 1.26 16.32 12.83
N VAL A 77 0.93 15.04 12.66
CA VAL A 77 -0.35 14.46 13.11
C VAL A 77 -0.09 13.33 14.10
N ARG A 78 -1.06 13.05 14.98
CA ARG A 78 -0.96 11.90 15.89
C ARG A 78 -1.42 10.63 15.19
N LYS A 79 -0.62 9.56 15.30
CA LYS A 79 -1.05 8.20 14.99
C LYS A 79 -1.98 7.68 16.10
N PRO A 80 -2.83 6.66 15.83
CA PRO A 80 -3.66 6.01 16.86
C PRO A 80 -2.86 5.49 18.06
N ASN A 81 -1.61 5.08 17.84
CA ASN A 81 -0.69 4.65 18.90
C ASN A 81 -0.03 5.81 19.68
N GLY A 82 -0.50 7.05 19.50
CA GLY A 82 -0.02 8.25 20.19
C GLY A 82 1.27 8.86 19.63
N LYS A 83 2.04 8.13 18.80
CA LYS A 83 3.28 8.63 18.17
C LYS A 83 2.98 9.73 17.16
N TRP A 84 3.93 10.65 16.96
CA TRP A 84 3.84 11.65 15.90
C TRP A 84 4.13 11.05 14.52
N ARG A 85 3.47 11.59 13.50
CA ARG A 85 3.76 11.36 12.07
C ARG A 85 4.03 12.71 11.44
N LEU A 86 5.22 12.86 10.86
CA LEU A 86 5.57 14.01 10.05
C LEU A 86 4.81 13.98 8.72
N VAL A 87 4.35 15.14 8.25
CA VAL A 87 3.62 15.30 7.00
C VAL A 87 4.15 16.54 6.28
N HIS A 88 4.49 16.37 5.00
CA HIS A 88 4.84 17.47 4.11
C HIS A 88 3.65 17.78 3.20
N ALA A 89 3.22 19.04 3.16
CA ALA A 89 2.07 19.44 2.37
C ALA A 89 2.44 19.67 0.89
N TYR A 90 2.86 18.62 0.19
CA TYR A 90 3.24 18.68 -1.23
C TYR A 90 2.06 18.90 -2.20
N ASN A 91 0.86 19.28 -1.75
CA ASN A 91 -0.33 19.41 -2.59
C ASN A 91 -0.08 20.23 -3.87
N LYS A 92 0.57 21.39 -3.73
CA LYS A 92 0.87 22.27 -4.87
C LYS A 92 1.89 21.66 -5.83
N LEU A 93 2.92 21.00 -5.29
CA LEU A 93 3.93 20.30 -6.08
C LEU A 93 3.30 19.11 -6.82
N ASN A 94 2.58 18.26 -6.09
CA ASN A 94 1.91 17.08 -6.60
C ASN A 94 0.90 17.41 -7.72
N SER A 95 0.14 18.50 -7.59
CA SER A 95 -0.77 18.96 -8.67
C SER A 95 -0.04 19.44 -9.93
N ALA A 96 1.23 19.82 -9.81
CA ALA A 96 2.06 20.24 -10.92
C ALA A 96 2.97 19.12 -11.46
N THR A 97 3.04 17.98 -10.78
CA THR A 97 3.79 16.79 -11.20
C THR A 97 3.01 15.99 -12.23
N VAL A 98 3.66 15.63 -13.32
CA VAL A 98 3.11 14.71 -14.33
C VAL A 98 2.90 13.33 -13.68
N PRO A 99 1.68 12.76 -13.71
CA PRO A 99 1.41 11.47 -13.10
C PRO A 99 2.23 10.35 -13.76
N ALA A 100 2.93 9.56 -12.94
CA ALA A 100 3.65 8.39 -13.43
C ALA A 100 2.68 7.30 -13.90
N GLN A 101 2.96 6.72 -15.06
CA GLN A 101 2.24 5.56 -15.59
C GLN A 101 3.06 4.29 -15.32
N THR A 102 3.03 3.81 -14.08
CA THR A 102 3.66 2.53 -13.72
C THR A 102 2.63 1.40 -13.85
N PRO A 103 2.93 0.30 -14.57
CA PRO A 103 2.04 -0.84 -14.65
C PRO A 103 2.05 -1.61 -13.33
N ILE A 104 1.12 -1.26 -12.43
CA ILE A 104 0.95 -1.95 -11.16
C ILE A 104 0.16 -3.24 -11.41
N PRO A 105 0.65 -4.41 -11.00
CA PRO A 105 -0.07 -5.65 -11.17
C PRO A 105 -1.42 -5.59 -10.45
N SER A 106 -2.47 -6.06 -11.12
CA SER A 106 -3.78 -6.17 -10.47
C SER A 106 -3.69 -7.12 -9.27
N LYS A 107 -4.48 -6.83 -8.23
CA LYS A 107 -4.62 -7.71 -7.06
C LYS A 107 -4.83 -9.17 -7.44
N ASP A 108 -5.64 -9.44 -8.46
CA ASP A 108 -5.96 -10.81 -8.88
C ASP A 108 -4.72 -11.53 -9.42
N VAL A 109 -3.82 -10.84 -10.12
CA VAL A 109 -2.55 -11.44 -10.60
C VAL A 109 -1.67 -11.87 -9.43
N ILE A 110 -1.54 -11.04 -8.40
CA ILE A 110 -0.75 -11.36 -7.20
C ILE A 110 -1.34 -12.58 -6.49
N LEU A 111 -2.65 -12.55 -6.23
CA LEU A 111 -3.34 -13.66 -5.56
C LEU A 111 -3.24 -14.96 -6.36
N ASN A 112 -3.30 -14.88 -7.70
CA ASN A 112 -3.21 -16.04 -8.56
C ASN A 112 -1.81 -16.69 -8.51
N ASN A 113 -0.74 -15.90 -8.45
CA ASN A 113 0.62 -16.40 -8.34
C ASN A 113 0.90 -17.11 -6.99
N MET A 114 0.07 -16.84 -5.99
CA MET A 114 0.16 -17.47 -4.67
C MET A 114 -0.66 -18.77 -4.56
N ALA A 115 -1.44 -19.11 -5.59
CA ALA A 115 -2.34 -20.26 -5.56
C ALA A 115 -1.59 -21.60 -5.53
N GLY A 116 -2.14 -22.57 -4.81
CA GLY A 116 -1.56 -23.91 -4.68
C GLY A 116 -0.35 -23.98 -3.74
N CYS A 117 -0.04 -22.89 -3.03
CA CYS A 117 0.91 -22.88 -1.93
C CYS A 117 0.24 -23.32 -0.62
N THR A 118 1.05 -23.74 0.34
CA THR A 118 0.58 -24.23 1.65
C THR A 118 1.14 -23.42 2.81
N LEU A 119 2.26 -22.73 2.62
CA LEU A 119 2.83 -21.81 3.60
C LEU A 119 2.99 -20.43 3.00
N TYR A 120 2.65 -19.43 3.80
CA TYR A 120 2.60 -18.04 3.41
C TYR A 120 3.22 -17.17 4.50
N SER A 121 3.86 -16.10 4.05
CA SER A 121 4.39 -15.06 4.91
C SER A 121 4.15 -13.70 4.28
N ALA A 122 4.01 -12.68 5.11
CA ALA A 122 3.88 -11.29 4.71
C ALA A 122 4.93 -10.47 5.44
N LEU A 123 5.75 -9.74 4.70
CA LEU A 123 6.74 -8.82 5.23
C LEU A 123 6.26 -7.39 4.99
N ASP A 124 6.04 -6.64 6.07
CA ASP A 124 5.72 -5.20 6.03
C ASP A 124 7.04 -4.43 6.07
N LEU A 125 7.38 -3.74 4.98
CA LEU A 125 8.60 -2.96 4.89
C LEU A 125 8.51 -1.64 5.68
N VAL A 126 9.59 -1.29 6.38
CA VAL A 126 9.68 -0.04 7.14
C VAL A 126 10.22 1.07 6.26
N ASP A 127 9.62 2.25 6.40
CA ASP A 127 10.14 3.50 5.83
C ASP A 127 10.43 3.43 4.33
N VAL A 128 9.66 2.62 3.57
CA VAL A 128 9.85 2.29 2.15
C VAL A 128 10.23 3.44 1.22
N TYR A 129 9.88 4.67 1.57
CA TYR A 129 10.21 5.85 0.80
C TYR A 129 11.68 6.29 0.93
N TYR A 130 12.21 6.37 2.16
CA TYR A 130 13.57 6.89 2.40
C TYR A 130 14.71 6.03 1.83
N PRO A 131 14.55 4.71 1.61
CA PRO A 131 15.53 3.93 0.89
C PRO A 131 15.76 4.34 -0.56
N ILE A 132 15.01 5.26 -1.17
CA ILE A 132 15.20 5.64 -2.59
C ILE A 132 15.86 7.01 -2.70
N LEU A 133 16.90 7.16 -3.52
CA LEU A 133 17.54 8.46 -3.78
C LEU A 133 16.66 9.36 -4.65
N MET A 134 16.75 10.67 -4.45
CA MET A 134 16.19 11.66 -5.38
C MET A 134 17.06 11.78 -6.64
N ARG A 135 16.44 12.10 -7.79
CA ARG A 135 17.16 12.58 -8.97
C ARG A 135 17.80 13.93 -8.61
N GLU A 136 19.10 14.09 -8.88
CA GLU A 136 19.87 15.27 -8.42
C GLU A 136 19.23 16.61 -8.80
N SER A 137 18.71 16.71 -10.03
CA SER A 137 18.05 17.91 -10.54
C SER A 137 16.74 18.26 -9.81
N ASP A 138 16.13 17.29 -9.13
CA ASP A 138 14.81 17.40 -8.53
C ASP A 138 14.87 17.56 -7.02
N ILE A 139 16.05 17.40 -6.41
CA ILE A 139 16.27 17.61 -4.98
C ILE A 139 15.69 18.96 -4.52
N PRO A 140 15.91 20.10 -5.22
CA PRO A 140 15.32 21.38 -4.81
C PRO A 140 13.80 21.39 -4.81
N LEU A 141 13.13 20.54 -5.60
CA LEU A 141 11.66 20.46 -5.64
C LEU A 141 11.09 19.85 -4.36
N SER A 142 11.87 19.00 -3.69
CA SER A 142 11.50 18.39 -2.40
C SER A 142 11.64 19.34 -1.22
N ALA A 143 11.97 20.62 -1.44
CA ALA A 143 12.21 21.56 -0.37
C ALA A 143 10.99 21.76 0.54
N VAL A 144 11.24 21.66 1.84
CA VAL A 144 10.24 21.76 2.90
C VAL A 144 10.64 22.77 3.96
N SER A 145 9.70 23.60 4.36
CA SER A 145 9.89 24.54 5.46
C SER A 145 9.52 23.89 6.80
N THR A 146 10.22 24.29 7.86
CA THR A 146 9.88 23.97 9.25
C THR A 146 9.29 25.19 9.95
N PRO A 147 8.50 25.01 11.03
CA PRO A 147 7.99 26.11 11.85
C PRO A 147 9.07 26.97 12.50
N SER A 148 10.28 26.43 12.69
CA SER A 148 11.47 27.13 13.20
C SER A 148 12.10 28.09 12.17
N GLY A 149 11.58 28.12 10.94
CA GLY A 149 12.05 29.01 9.88
C GLY A 149 13.18 28.43 9.03
N MET A 150 13.51 27.15 9.20
CA MET A 150 14.49 26.46 8.37
C MET A 150 13.85 25.94 7.08
N LEU A 151 14.67 25.84 6.04
CA LEU A 151 14.31 25.22 4.76
C LEU A 151 15.26 24.05 4.50
N TRP A 152 14.70 22.86 4.35
CA TRP A 152 15.44 21.62 4.10
C TRP A 152 15.05 21.04 2.75
N GLU A 153 15.97 20.36 2.08
CA GLU A 153 15.69 19.54 0.91
C GLU A 153 16.10 18.10 1.15
N TRP A 154 15.36 17.17 0.55
CA TRP A 154 15.56 15.75 0.71
C TRP A 154 16.47 15.19 -0.38
N LEU A 155 17.47 14.41 0.05
CA LEU A 155 18.37 13.66 -0.82
C LEU A 155 17.82 12.25 -1.13
N VAL A 156 16.88 11.80 -0.31
CA VAL A 156 16.09 10.58 -0.47
C VAL A 156 14.62 10.91 -0.71
N MET A 157 13.83 9.98 -1.24
CA MET A 157 12.42 10.19 -1.55
C MET A 157 11.58 10.36 -0.27
N PRO A 158 11.04 11.56 0.02
CA PRO A 158 10.20 11.76 1.20
C PRO A 158 8.79 11.20 1.00
N GLN A 159 8.10 11.01 2.12
CA GLN A 159 6.67 10.69 2.11
C GLN A 159 5.84 11.88 1.57
N GLY A 160 4.76 11.56 0.84
CA GLY A 160 3.77 12.54 0.39
C GLY A 160 3.90 13.03 -1.06
N LEU A 161 4.95 12.64 -1.79
CA LEU A 161 5.08 12.93 -3.22
C LEU A 161 4.16 12.01 -4.05
N SER A 162 3.51 12.55 -5.08
CA SER A 162 2.48 11.85 -5.87
C SER A 162 2.96 10.54 -6.50
N ASN A 163 4.16 10.53 -7.09
CA ASN A 163 4.72 9.39 -7.81
C ASN A 163 5.59 8.48 -6.93
N ALA A 164 5.65 8.72 -5.62
CA ALA A 164 6.51 7.95 -4.72
C ALA A 164 6.14 6.45 -4.64
N PRO A 165 4.84 6.06 -4.53
CA PRO A 165 4.46 4.64 -4.55
C PRO A 165 4.86 3.95 -5.86
N ALA A 166 4.70 4.63 -6.99
CA ALA A 166 5.06 4.13 -8.32
C ALA A 166 6.57 3.92 -8.47
N THR A 167 7.37 4.82 -7.89
CA THR A 167 8.84 4.71 -7.88
C THR A 167 9.29 3.53 -7.01
N PHE A 168 8.67 3.36 -5.83
CA PHE A 168 8.96 2.23 -4.96
C PHE A 168 8.61 0.89 -5.61
N ASP A 169 7.43 0.80 -6.23
CA ASP A 169 6.98 -0.42 -6.91
C ASP A 169 7.93 -0.82 -8.06
N ARG A 170 8.44 0.16 -8.82
CA ARG A 170 9.49 -0.05 -9.83
C ARG A 170 10.74 -0.68 -9.23
N LEU A 171 11.20 -0.19 -8.07
CA LEU A 171 12.34 -0.75 -7.36
C LEU A 171 12.07 -2.16 -6.85
N ALA A 172 10.97 -2.35 -6.13
CA ALA A 172 10.60 -3.65 -5.57
C ALA A 172 10.49 -4.70 -6.69
N THR A 173 9.80 -4.37 -7.78
CA THR A 173 9.69 -5.22 -8.96
C THR A 173 11.07 -5.56 -9.54
N GLN A 174 11.96 -4.58 -9.71
CA GLN A 174 13.31 -4.84 -10.24
C GLN A 174 14.11 -5.80 -9.34
N LEU A 175 14.10 -5.57 -8.03
CA LEU A 175 14.89 -6.34 -7.07
C LEU A 175 14.36 -7.76 -6.87
N PHE A 176 13.04 -7.92 -6.81
CA PHE A 176 12.40 -9.21 -6.51
C PHE A 176 11.94 -9.97 -7.76
N ARG A 177 12.05 -9.39 -8.97
CA ARG A 177 11.75 -10.10 -10.24
C ARG A 177 12.43 -11.48 -10.35
N PRO A 178 13.70 -11.68 -9.96
CA PRO A 178 14.32 -13.01 -9.99
C PRO A 178 13.64 -14.03 -9.06
N LEU A 179 12.92 -13.55 -8.04
CA LEU A 179 12.25 -14.34 -7.00
C LEU A 179 10.74 -14.43 -7.21
N ARG A 180 10.20 -13.88 -8.31
CA ARG A 180 8.76 -13.77 -8.59
C ARG A 180 7.98 -15.08 -8.58
N ALA A 181 8.65 -16.23 -8.62
CA ALA A 181 8.04 -17.54 -8.50
C ALA A 181 7.46 -17.80 -7.09
N PHE A 182 8.02 -17.16 -6.07
CA PHE A 182 7.67 -17.38 -4.66
C PHE A 182 7.65 -16.10 -3.80
N ALA A 183 8.01 -14.95 -4.37
CA ALA A 183 7.96 -13.65 -3.70
C ALA A 183 7.16 -12.67 -4.56
N GLN A 184 5.94 -12.34 -4.14
CA GLN A 184 5.13 -11.30 -4.76
C GLN A 184 5.33 -9.98 -4.00
N THR A 185 5.47 -8.88 -4.73
CA THR A 185 5.60 -7.54 -4.14
C THR A 185 4.38 -6.69 -4.46
N TYR A 186 3.92 -5.90 -3.50
CA TYR A 186 2.87 -4.90 -3.74
C TYR A 186 3.04 -3.73 -2.78
N PHE A 187 3.46 -2.58 -3.31
CA PHE A 187 3.87 -1.43 -2.49
C PHE A 187 4.78 -1.87 -1.34
N ASP A 188 4.41 -1.61 -0.09
CA ASP A 188 5.18 -1.90 1.12
C ASP A 188 5.15 -3.37 1.58
N ASP A 189 4.38 -4.24 0.92
CA ASP A 189 4.29 -5.66 1.27
C ASP A 189 5.13 -6.55 0.36
N ILE A 190 5.84 -7.51 0.96
CA ILE A 190 6.42 -8.67 0.26
C ILE A 190 5.74 -9.93 0.78
N PHE A 191 5.04 -10.64 -0.11
CA PHE A 191 4.41 -11.91 0.19
C PHE A 191 5.30 -13.06 -0.27
N VAL A 192 5.71 -13.91 0.67
CA VAL A 192 6.47 -15.13 0.36
C VAL A 192 5.54 -16.32 0.43
N ASN A 193 5.50 -17.14 -0.61
CA ASN A 193 4.63 -18.30 -0.72
C ASN A 193 5.42 -19.56 -1.11
N SER A 194 5.14 -20.68 -0.44
CA SER A 194 5.86 -21.94 -0.65
C SER A 194 4.93 -23.14 -0.60
N ARG A 195 5.37 -24.22 -1.23
CA ARG A 195 4.79 -25.57 -1.17
C ARG A 195 5.90 -26.61 -1.08
N ALA A 196 5.56 -27.84 -0.72
CA ALA A 196 6.47 -28.96 -0.81
C ALA A 196 6.92 -29.17 -2.27
N GLU A 197 8.21 -29.42 -2.48
CA GLU A 197 8.79 -29.58 -3.81
C GLU A 197 10.08 -30.42 -3.71
N ASN A 198 10.37 -31.23 -4.73
CA ASN A 198 11.62 -31.99 -4.85
C ASN A 198 11.98 -32.84 -3.61
N GLY A 199 10.96 -33.45 -2.99
CA GLY A 199 11.12 -34.28 -1.78
C GLY A 199 11.30 -33.49 -0.48
N GLN A 200 11.33 -32.15 -0.54
CA GLN A 200 11.42 -31.28 0.63
C GLN A 200 10.03 -30.90 1.14
N THR A 201 9.91 -30.77 2.46
CA THR A 201 8.71 -30.25 3.11
C THR A 201 8.48 -28.79 2.71
N ALA A 202 7.24 -28.32 2.81
CA ALA A 202 6.90 -26.93 2.54
C ALA A 202 7.73 -25.96 3.41
N MET A 203 8.01 -26.34 4.66
CA MET A 203 8.80 -25.51 5.58
C MET A 203 10.26 -25.37 5.14
N GLU A 204 10.91 -26.46 4.72
CA GLU A 204 12.29 -26.41 4.23
C GLU A 204 12.42 -25.53 2.99
N VAL A 205 11.47 -25.66 2.05
CA VAL A 205 11.39 -24.79 0.86
C VAL A 205 11.17 -23.33 1.28
N HIS A 206 10.29 -23.08 2.25
CA HIS A 206 9.98 -21.74 2.74
C HIS A 206 11.18 -21.07 3.40
N LEU A 207 11.97 -21.80 4.20
CA LEU A 207 13.20 -21.28 4.79
C LEU A 207 14.23 -20.90 3.73
N ARG A 208 14.38 -21.71 2.67
CA ARG A 208 15.26 -21.37 1.53
C ARG A 208 14.79 -20.12 0.80
N HIS A 209 13.47 -19.99 0.57
CA HIS A 209 12.90 -18.79 -0.05
C HIS A 209 13.16 -17.55 0.82
N PHE A 210 12.99 -17.66 2.13
CA PHE A 210 13.31 -16.58 3.07
C PHE A 210 14.76 -16.15 3.03
N HIS A 211 15.68 -17.11 3.06
CA HIS A 211 17.11 -16.82 2.97
C HIS A 211 17.39 -15.96 1.73
N ARG A 212 16.83 -16.34 0.58
CA ARG A 212 17.03 -15.60 -0.67
C ARG A 212 16.36 -14.21 -0.67
N VAL A 213 15.16 -14.09 -0.11
CA VAL A 213 14.47 -12.79 0.03
C VAL A 213 15.25 -11.86 0.94
N PHE A 214 15.71 -12.35 2.09
CA PHE A 214 16.46 -11.54 3.05
C PHE A 214 17.87 -11.18 2.56
N GLU A 215 18.53 -12.02 1.76
CA GLU A 215 19.77 -11.64 1.05
C GLU A 215 19.55 -10.44 0.14
N VAL A 216 18.46 -10.45 -0.65
CA VAL A 216 18.11 -9.31 -1.52
C VAL A 216 17.83 -8.08 -0.68
N MET A 217 17.08 -8.20 0.42
CA MET A 217 16.81 -7.08 1.32
C MET A 217 18.10 -6.52 1.93
N ARG A 218 18.99 -7.37 2.43
CA ARG A 218 20.28 -6.99 3.03
C ARG A 218 21.18 -6.27 2.04
N ALA A 219 21.36 -6.86 0.85
CA ALA A 219 22.19 -6.26 -0.20
C ALA A 219 21.69 -4.88 -0.63
N ASN A 220 20.37 -4.65 -0.54
CA ASN A 220 19.74 -3.41 -0.99
C ASN A 220 19.36 -2.45 0.15
N LYS A 221 19.71 -2.77 1.41
CA LYS A 221 19.33 -2.00 2.61
C LYS A 221 17.82 -1.75 2.70
N LEU A 222 17.02 -2.78 2.47
CA LEU A 222 15.58 -2.80 2.73
C LEU A 222 15.31 -3.50 4.05
N TYR A 223 14.34 -3.01 4.82
CA TYR A 223 14.08 -3.48 6.18
C TYR A 223 12.61 -3.79 6.37
N ALA A 224 12.30 -4.84 7.12
CA ALA A 224 10.93 -5.22 7.47
C ALA A 224 10.67 -5.04 8.97
N ASN A 225 9.43 -4.64 9.30
CA ASN A 225 8.97 -4.47 10.66
C ASN A 225 8.59 -5.82 11.25
N ILE A 226 9.40 -6.35 12.15
CA ILE A 226 9.15 -7.66 12.75
C ILE A 226 7.77 -7.76 13.43
N ASP A 227 7.26 -6.69 14.03
CA ASP A 227 5.98 -6.69 14.78
C ASP A 227 4.76 -6.77 13.87
N LYS A 228 4.92 -6.47 12.58
CA LYS A 228 3.86 -6.51 11.59
C LYS A 228 4.01 -7.64 10.57
N CYS A 229 5.16 -8.30 10.56
CA CYS A 229 5.39 -9.44 9.69
C CYS A 229 4.57 -10.66 10.16
N VAL A 230 4.16 -11.48 9.21
CA VAL A 230 3.57 -12.80 9.45
C VAL A 230 4.49 -13.85 8.83
N PHE A 231 4.82 -14.90 9.59
CA PHE A 231 5.78 -15.92 9.18
C PHE A 231 5.16 -17.31 9.18
N GLY A 232 5.28 -18.02 8.05
CA GLY A 232 5.00 -19.45 7.91
C GLY A 232 3.56 -19.86 8.27
N ALA A 233 2.59 -19.00 7.99
CA ALA A 233 1.18 -19.28 8.26
C ALA A 233 0.53 -20.06 7.11
N GLU A 234 -0.47 -20.89 7.42
CA GLU A 234 -1.26 -21.61 6.41
C GLU A 234 -2.26 -20.71 5.69
N GLU A 235 -2.59 -19.57 6.30
CA GLU A 235 -3.48 -18.56 5.76
C GLU A 235 -3.02 -17.16 6.18
N ILE A 236 -3.01 -16.21 5.25
CA ILE A 236 -2.67 -14.80 5.52
C ILE A 236 -3.63 -13.84 4.82
N LYS A 237 -3.72 -12.62 5.35
CA LYS A 237 -4.44 -11.51 4.72
C LYS A 237 -3.54 -10.84 3.67
N VAL A 238 -4.00 -10.82 2.42
CA VAL A 238 -3.30 -10.25 1.24
C VAL A 238 -4.28 -9.32 0.52
N LEU A 239 -3.95 -8.03 0.47
CA LEU A 239 -4.74 -7.02 -0.26
C LEU A 239 -6.24 -7.03 0.06
N GLY A 240 -6.58 -7.32 1.33
CA GLY A 240 -7.95 -7.41 1.83
C GLY A 240 -8.65 -8.75 1.63
N CYS A 241 -8.01 -9.76 1.05
CA CYS A 241 -8.52 -11.14 0.98
C CYS A 241 -7.69 -12.07 1.87
N PHE A 242 -8.23 -13.24 2.19
CA PHE A 242 -7.46 -14.31 2.83
C PHE A 242 -7.03 -15.33 1.78
N VAL A 243 -5.76 -15.72 1.82
CA VAL A 243 -5.15 -16.69 0.91
C VAL A 243 -4.71 -17.89 1.72
N SER A 244 -5.16 -19.08 1.31
CA SER A 244 -4.73 -20.36 1.88
C SER A 244 -4.57 -21.41 0.79
N SER A 245 -4.15 -22.62 1.18
CA SER A 245 -4.12 -23.80 0.29
C SER A 245 -5.46 -24.11 -0.37
N ALA A 246 -6.57 -23.67 0.25
CA ALA A 246 -7.91 -23.88 -0.27
C ALA A 246 -8.34 -22.83 -1.31
N GLY A 247 -7.51 -21.82 -1.57
CA GLY A 247 -7.75 -20.73 -2.51
C GLY A 247 -7.91 -19.37 -1.82
N VAL A 248 -8.51 -18.44 -2.56
CA VAL A 248 -8.76 -17.07 -2.08
C VAL A 248 -10.19 -16.95 -1.57
N ARG A 249 -10.34 -16.36 -0.38
CA ARG A 249 -11.66 -16.01 0.19
C ARG A 249 -11.71 -14.53 0.60
N ALA A 250 -12.92 -14.00 0.67
CA ALA A 250 -13.16 -12.65 1.17
C ALA A 250 -12.82 -12.50 2.66
N ASP A 251 -12.62 -11.25 3.08
CA ASP A 251 -12.44 -10.89 4.49
C ASP A 251 -13.73 -11.18 5.28
N PRO A 252 -13.71 -12.03 6.33
CA PRO A 252 -14.88 -12.34 7.14
C PRO A 252 -15.51 -11.09 7.76
N GLU A 253 -14.71 -10.08 8.09
CA GLU A 253 -15.24 -8.84 8.65
C GLU A 253 -16.06 -8.08 7.62
N LYS A 254 -15.64 -8.08 6.35
CA LYS A 254 -16.39 -7.46 5.26
C LYS A 254 -17.65 -8.26 4.91
N VAL A 255 -17.58 -9.59 4.94
CA VAL A 255 -18.74 -10.48 4.75
C VAL A 255 -19.76 -10.27 5.88
N LYS A 256 -19.30 -10.16 7.12
CA LYS A 256 -20.18 -9.87 8.27
C LYS A 256 -20.77 -8.47 8.18
N ALA A 257 -19.96 -7.47 7.81
CA ALA A 257 -20.40 -6.09 7.67
C ALA A 257 -21.46 -5.95 6.58
N ILE A 258 -21.32 -6.63 5.44
CA ILE A 258 -22.35 -6.60 4.41
C ILE A 258 -23.61 -7.32 4.86
N GLY A 259 -23.48 -8.52 5.46
CA GLY A 259 -24.65 -9.31 5.89
C GLY A 259 -25.47 -8.66 7.00
N ALA A 260 -24.86 -7.79 7.81
CA ALA A 260 -25.53 -7.01 8.85
C ALA A 260 -25.88 -5.58 8.41
N TRP A 261 -25.76 -5.25 7.12
CA TRP A 261 -25.96 -3.89 6.64
C TRP A 261 -27.46 -3.51 6.70
N PRO A 262 -27.83 -2.37 7.30
CA PRO A 262 -29.22 -1.96 7.37
C PRO A 262 -29.74 -1.56 5.98
N THR A 263 -31.06 -1.67 5.76
CA THR A 263 -31.69 -1.17 4.54
C THR A 263 -31.26 0.29 4.27
N PRO A 264 -30.69 0.60 3.10
CA PRO A 264 -30.29 1.96 2.77
C PRO A 264 -31.47 2.92 2.88
N MET A 265 -31.24 4.08 3.52
CA MET A 265 -32.26 5.14 3.66
C MET A 265 -31.98 6.33 2.75
N SER A 266 -30.85 6.32 2.03
CA SER A 266 -30.45 7.39 1.12
C SER A 266 -29.58 6.85 -0.02
N GLN A 267 -29.48 7.61 -1.11
CA GLN A 267 -28.55 7.30 -2.21
C GLN A 267 -27.09 7.21 -1.73
N LYS A 268 -26.71 7.99 -0.71
CA LYS A 268 -25.36 7.96 -0.14
C LYS A 268 -25.09 6.64 0.57
N ASP A 269 -26.07 6.13 1.30
CA ASP A 269 -25.95 4.84 2.01
C ASP A 269 -25.96 3.68 1.02
N LEU A 270 -26.79 3.78 -0.03
CA LEU A 270 -26.83 2.79 -1.11
C LEU A 270 -25.50 2.74 -1.88
N ARG A 271 -24.88 3.90 -2.20
CA ARG A 271 -23.55 3.95 -2.82
C ARG A 271 -22.50 3.22 -1.98
N LYS A 272 -22.44 3.53 -0.68
CA LYS A 272 -21.49 2.87 0.24
C LYS A 272 -21.70 1.35 0.27
N TRP A 273 -22.95 0.90 0.29
CA TRP A 273 -23.25 -0.52 0.28
C TRP A 273 -22.88 -1.16 -1.07
N LEU A 274 -23.25 -0.55 -2.20
CA LEU A 274 -22.92 -1.05 -3.54
C LEU A 274 -21.40 -1.11 -3.75
N ASP A 275 -20.62 -0.17 -3.22
CA ASP A 275 -19.15 -0.23 -3.26
C ASP A 275 -18.61 -1.47 -2.51
N LEU A 276 -19.19 -1.80 -1.36
CA LEU A 276 -18.83 -3.00 -0.59
C LEU A 276 -19.35 -4.29 -1.25
N ALA A 277 -20.55 -4.27 -1.84
CA ALA A 277 -21.11 -5.39 -2.60
C ALA A 277 -20.27 -5.67 -3.85
N ASN A 278 -19.85 -4.63 -4.57
CA ASN A 278 -18.89 -4.69 -5.68
C ASN A 278 -17.52 -5.23 -5.24
N TYR A 279 -17.12 -5.08 -3.98
CA TYR A 279 -15.93 -5.77 -3.50
C TYR A 279 -16.14 -7.29 -3.40
N LEU A 280 -17.32 -7.72 -2.97
CA LEU A 280 -17.66 -9.12 -2.69
C LEU A 280 -18.24 -9.89 -3.89
N HIS A 281 -18.74 -9.20 -4.92
CA HIS A 281 -19.41 -9.84 -6.06
C HIS A 281 -18.54 -10.86 -6.81
N LYS A 282 -17.21 -10.71 -6.76
CA LYS A 282 -16.25 -11.68 -7.32
C LYS A 282 -16.38 -13.07 -6.67
N TYR A 283 -17.00 -13.15 -5.49
CA TYR A 283 -17.21 -14.35 -4.70
C TYR A 283 -18.67 -14.83 -4.69
N SER A 284 -19.60 -14.08 -5.31
CA SER A 284 -21.02 -14.42 -5.40
C SER A 284 -21.47 -14.71 -6.85
N ALA A 285 -22.65 -15.27 -7.04
CA ALA A 285 -23.23 -15.58 -8.35
C ALA A 285 -24.37 -14.61 -8.67
N GLY A 286 -24.49 -14.18 -9.94
CA GLY A 286 -25.66 -13.43 -10.41
C GLY A 286 -25.68 -11.92 -10.13
N TYR A 287 -24.58 -11.34 -9.62
CA TYR A 287 -24.50 -9.93 -9.21
C TYR A 287 -25.04 -8.92 -10.23
N ALA A 288 -24.63 -9.05 -11.50
CA ALA A 288 -25.02 -8.09 -12.53
C ALA A 288 -26.54 -8.06 -12.82
N GLY A 289 -27.27 -9.14 -12.51
CA GLY A 289 -28.73 -9.16 -12.65
C GLY A 289 -29.44 -8.59 -11.42
N LEU A 290 -28.90 -8.89 -10.23
CA LEU A 290 -29.48 -8.54 -8.94
C LEU A 290 -29.22 -7.07 -8.54
N ALA A 291 -28.09 -6.49 -8.96
CA ALA A 291 -27.72 -5.10 -8.61
C ALA A 291 -28.36 -4.03 -9.51
N ASN A 292 -29.04 -4.39 -10.61
CA ASN A 292 -29.60 -3.42 -11.56
C ASN A 292 -30.69 -2.52 -10.93
N PRO A 293 -31.71 -3.05 -10.23
CA PRO A 293 -32.73 -2.22 -9.59
C PRO A 293 -32.13 -1.22 -8.59
N LEU A 294 -31.06 -1.62 -7.91
CA LEU A 294 -30.35 -0.79 -6.94
C LEU A 294 -29.49 0.28 -7.61
N SER A 295 -28.85 -0.05 -8.73
CA SER A 295 -28.03 0.90 -9.49
C SER A 295 -28.87 1.99 -10.15
N ASP A 296 -30.12 1.68 -10.52
CA ASP A 296 -31.07 2.63 -11.10
C ASP A 296 -31.45 3.76 -10.13
N LEU A 297 -31.50 3.49 -8.82
CA LEU A 297 -31.71 4.49 -7.76
C LEU A 297 -30.56 5.50 -7.62
N LEU A 298 -29.41 5.24 -8.25
CA LEU A 298 -28.23 6.11 -8.21
C LEU A 298 -28.06 6.99 -9.46
N LYS A 299 -28.91 6.82 -10.47
CA LYS A 299 -28.88 7.62 -11.70
C LYS A 299 -29.15 9.10 -11.40
N LYS A 300 -28.61 9.96 -12.25
CA LYS A 300 -28.82 11.41 -12.15
C LYS A 300 -30.31 11.72 -12.32
N ASP A 301 -30.82 12.63 -11.50
CA ASP A 301 -32.22 13.09 -11.51
C ASP A 301 -33.28 12.03 -11.11
N THR A 302 -32.85 10.92 -10.49
CA THR A 302 -33.76 9.94 -9.89
C THR A 302 -34.15 10.34 -8.46
N ASP A 303 -35.45 10.47 -8.19
CA ASP A 303 -35.99 10.62 -6.84
C ASP A 303 -35.72 9.37 -6.01
N TRP A 304 -35.29 9.55 -4.76
CA TRP A 304 -35.12 8.43 -3.84
C TRP A 304 -36.47 7.84 -3.44
N ARG A 305 -36.80 6.68 -3.99
CA ARG A 305 -37.98 5.89 -3.63
C ARG A 305 -37.59 4.43 -3.45
N TRP A 306 -37.52 3.99 -2.20
CA TRP A 306 -37.30 2.58 -1.89
C TRP A 306 -38.62 1.82 -2.00
N GLU A 307 -38.65 0.79 -2.84
CA GLU A 307 -39.86 0.03 -3.21
C GLU A 307 -39.58 -1.47 -3.04
N ARG A 308 -40.62 -2.29 -3.17
CA ARG A 308 -40.52 -3.74 -2.96
C ARG A 308 -39.43 -4.39 -3.81
N GLN A 309 -39.33 -4.02 -5.08
CA GLN A 309 -38.29 -4.50 -6.01
C GLN A 309 -36.86 -4.19 -5.53
N HIS A 310 -36.66 -3.05 -4.88
CA HIS A 310 -35.37 -2.64 -4.33
C HIS A 310 -35.03 -3.46 -3.08
N GLN A 311 -36.03 -3.70 -2.22
CA GLN A 311 -35.86 -4.55 -1.04
C GLN A 311 -35.55 -6.01 -1.42
N GLU A 312 -36.28 -6.57 -2.39
CA GLU A 312 -36.05 -7.94 -2.89
C GLU A 312 -34.64 -8.10 -3.48
N ALA A 313 -34.19 -7.11 -4.28
CA ALA A 313 -32.84 -7.08 -4.83
C ALA A 313 -31.77 -7.00 -3.74
N PHE A 314 -31.99 -6.11 -2.75
CA PHE A 314 -31.08 -5.93 -1.62
C PHE A 314 -30.94 -7.20 -0.76
N ASP A 315 -32.05 -7.83 -0.38
CA ASP A 315 -32.04 -9.05 0.44
C ASP A 315 -31.44 -10.26 -0.30
N SER A 316 -31.68 -10.35 -1.62
CA SER A 316 -31.07 -11.37 -2.46
C SER A 316 -29.54 -11.20 -2.53
N GLU A 317 -29.06 -9.98 -2.70
CA GLU A 317 -27.62 -9.66 -2.69
C GLU A 317 -26.97 -9.87 -1.33
N LEU A 318 -27.66 -9.48 -0.24
CA LEU A 318 -27.21 -9.75 1.12
C LEU A 318 -26.99 -11.24 1.33
N THR A 319 -27.96 -12.06 0.91
CA THR A 319 -27.89 -13.52 1.03
C THR A 319 -26.73 -14.08 0.20
N ALA A 320 -26.59 -13.63 -1.04
CA ALA A 320 -25.53 -14.09 -1.95
C ALA A 320 -24.12 -13.69 -1.47
N CYS A 321 -23.98 -12.51 -0.86
CA CYS A 321 -22.70 -12.03 -0.33
C CYS A 321 -22.38 -12.59 1.08
N ALA A 322 -23.39 -12.89 1.89
CA ALA A 322 -23.24 -13.49 3.22
C ALA A 322 -22.88 -14.99 3.16
N TYR A 323 -23.38 -15.68 2.14
CA TYR A 323 -23.05 -17.08 1.85
C TYR A 323 -22.36 -17.18 0.48
N PRO A 324 -21.11 -16.65 0.37
CA PRO A 324 -20.36 -16.79 -0.87
C PRO A 324 -20.20 -18.28 -1.16
N ASP A 325 -20.48 -18.66 -2.40
CA ASP A 325 -20.48 -20.06 -2.80
C ASP A 325 -19.13 -20.69 -2.49
N SER A 326 -19.13 -21.70 -1.61
CA SER A 326 -17.92 -22.43 -1.22
C SER A 326 -17.22 -23.10 -2.41
N ALA A 327 -17.96 -23.38 -3.49
CA ALA A 327 -17.45 -23.86 -4.77
C ALA A 327 -16.82 -22.75 -5.64
N ARG A 328 -17.10 -21.48 -5.33
CA ARG A 328 -16.48 -20.27 -5.91
C ARG A 328 -15.48 -19.60 -4.98
N ARG A 329 -14.88 -20.35 -4.03
CA ARG A 329 -13.45 -20.12 -3.76
C ARG A 329 -12.83 -20.07 -5.15
N VAL A 330 -12.24 -18.95 -5.53
CA VAL A 330 -11.65 -18.84 -6.85
C VAL A 330 -10.59 -19.94 -6.89
N LYS A 331 -10.91 -21.09 -7.49
CA LYS A 331 -9.92 -22.00 -8.04
C LYS A 331 -9.29 -21.16 -9.11
N VAL A 332 -8.24 -20.46 -8.68
CA VAL A 332 -7.39 -19.64 -9.50
C VAL A 332 -7.18 -20.42 -10.78
N ILE A 333 -7.62 -19.83 -11.88
CA ILE A 333 -7.71 -20.47 -13.18
C ILE A 333 -6.33 -21.03 -13.49
N GLN A 334 -6.14 -22.34 -13.27
CA GLN A 334 -5.09 -23.11 -13.93
C GLN A 334 -5.50 -23.15 -15.39
N ARG A 335 -5.17 -22.10 -16.14
CA ARG A 335 -4.97 -22.26 -17.57
C ARG A 335 -3.66 -23.03 -17.70
N SER A 336 -3.80 -24.35 -17.69
CA SER A 336 -2.80 -25.26 -18.25
C SER A 336 -2.39 -24.70 -19.60
N LEU A 337 -1.11 -24.38 -19.75
CA LEU A 337 -0.47 -24.43 -21.06
C LEU A 337 -0.20 -25.89 -21.40
#